data_AF-A0A947KQR2-F1
#
_entry.id   AF-A0A947KQR2-F1
#
_cell.length_a   1.000
_cell.length_b   1.000
_cell.length_c   1.000
_cell.angle_alpha   90.00
_cell.angle_beta   90.00
_cell.angle_gamma   90.00
#
_symmetry.space_group_name_H-M   'P 1'
#
loop_
_entity.id
_entity.type
_entity.pdbx_description
1 polymer ?
#
loop_
_entity_poly.entity_id
_entity_poly.type
_entity_poly.pdbx_seq_one_letter_code
_entity_poly.pdbx_strand_id
1 'polypeptide(L)'
;MKRLIKKGDPQRAQEIVLGQDAYLDALYGCFRLHNPKGDAFAPQREVELLARSGKTVRVTVPPAMKVALPAEQKVVNTDLFRLEEIGRHGDSMHLLTMRAGWNQTAGDIRRMIKLDKHGSFVAKVTGPGFEIPVATSSVLPLGRNNTWIGMILVHPEVRRQGIANAMMQACVRYALEQGKVINGLDATPMGSTVYGAVGYVNSYRLWRSVFQLAEFAGKPFDRQRVTPMTQTDLPAVIRYDASAFLEREDILRKLFEDGAGDCFVYRNDAGVVQGYCYARPGRLRPFVGPFISDTEEIARHLLTAVSQKLLENKKNATAFLDTPESKFADRGVYMERAFDQEKKPSGHRLSATLKPVRDFTRMYQLVPYLEADKLVNRFMQAEGLRKESPRVA
;
A
#
# COMPACT_ATOMS: atom_id res chain seq x y z
N MET A 1 -15.25 2.10 16.67
CA MET A 1 -13.86 1.70 16.30
C MET A 1 -12.91 2.86 16.63
N LYS A 2 -11.84 2.68 17.42
CA LYS A 2 -10.92 3.80 17.79
C LYS A 2 -10.29 4.39 16.51
N ARG A 3 -10.33 5.72 16.36
CA ARG A 3 -9.74 6.45 15.22
C ARG A 3 -8.21 6.30 15.26
N LEU A 4 -7.56 6.01 14.11
CA LEU A 4 -6.12 6.26 13.98
C LEU A 4 -5.94 7.74 13.71
N ILE A 5 -4.89 8.30 14.28
CA ILE A 5 -4.63 9.73 14.36
C ILE A 5 -5.70 10.46 15.18
N LYS A 6 -5.42 10.65 16.47
CA LYS A 6 -6.37 11.27 17.43
C LYS A 6 -6.30 12.79 17.44
N LYS A 7 -5.11 13.35 17.24
CA LYS A 7 -4.82 14.80 17.21
C LYS A 7 -4.05 15.14 15.94
N GLY A 8 -4.26 16.34 15.42
CA GLY A 8 -3.58 16.83 14.23
C GLY A 8 -3.89 15.99 12.98
N ASP A 9 -5.14 15.55 12.78
CA ASP A 9 -5.51 14.82 11.55
C ASP A 9 -5.25 15.70 10.32
N PRO A 10 -4.40 15.26 9.36
CA PRO A 10 -4.00 16.09 8.23
C PRO A 10 -5.16 16.47 7.30
N GLN A 11 -6.30 15.77 7.38
CA GLN A 11 -7.52 16.13 6.63
C GLN A 11 -8.19 17.38 7.17
N ARG A 12 -7.99 17.71 8.45
CA ARG A 12 -8.71 18.79 9.14
C ARG A 12 -7.78 19.87 9.66
N ALA A 13 -6.55 19.53 10.02
CA ALA A 13 -5.57 20.46 10.53
C ALA A 13 -5.38 21.65 9.56
N GLN A 14 -5.23 22.83 10.15
CA GLN A 14 -4.77 24.05 9.47
C GLN A 14 -3.33 24.36 9.87
N GLU A 15 -2.97 24.00 11.09
CA GLU A 15 -1.63 24.16 11.65
C GLU A 15 -1.22 22.93 12.48
N ILE A 16 0.08 22.63 12.48
CA ILE A 16 0.74 21.68 13.37
C ILE A 16 1.92 22.40 14.03
N VAL A 17 1.88 22.52 15.36
CA VAL A 17 2.97 23.13 16.14
C VAL A 17 3.67 22.04 16.95
N LEU A 18 4.98 21.91 16.77
CA LEU A 18 5.80 20.96 17.53
C LEU A 18 6.34 21.58 18.83
N GLY A 19 6.69 20.73 19.80
CA GLY A 19 7.23 21.10 21.11
C GLY A 19 6.17 21.36 22.18
N GLN A 20 4.89 21.20 21.85
CA GLN A 20 3.77 21.44 22.76
C GLN A 20 3.02 20.15 23.15
N ASP A 21 3.17 19.08 22.37
CA ASP A 21 2.42 17.84 22.53
C ASP A 21 3.25 16.65 22.04
N ALA A 22 3.60 15.75 22.97
CA ALA A 22 4.48 14.62 22.68
C ALA A 22 3.92 13.68 21.58
N TYR A 23 2.60 13.59 21.45
CA TYR A 23 1.98 12.76 20.42
C TYR A 23 2.12 13.40 19.02
N LEU A 24 1.92 14.72 18.90
CA LEU A 24 2.20 15.44 17.65
C LEU A 24 3.69 15.45 17.32
N ASP A 25 4.55 15.59 18.33
CA ASP A 25 6.01 15.57 18.16
C ASP A 25 6.51 14.23 17.62
N ALA A 26 5.91 13.12 18.05
CA ALA A 26 6.19 11.81 17.49
C ALA A 26 5.63 11.68 16.06
N LEU A 27 4.36 12.04 15.83
CA LEU A 27 3.69 11.80 14.55
C LEU A 27 4.24 12.68 13.41
N TYR A 28 4.60 13.92 13.72
CA TYR A 28 5.06 14.93 12.75
C TYR A 28 6.54 15.32 12.92
N GLY A 29 7.27 14.63 13.81
CA GLY A 29 8.67 14.92 14.14
C GLY A 29 9.62 14.89 12.95
N CYS A 30 9.24 14.29 11.82
CA CYS A 30 10.03 14.31 10.57
C CYS A 30 10.40 15.74 10.14
N PHE A 31 9.59 16.75 10.48
CA PHE A 31 9.86 18.15 10.15
C PHE A 31 10.96 18.79 11.02
N ARG A 32 11.44 18.11 12.06
CA ARG A 32 12.61 18.52 12.83
C ARG A 32 13.93 18.22 12.12
N LEU A 33 13.90 17.31 11.15
CA LEU A 33 15.09 16.74 10.54
C LEU A 33 15.65 17.69 9.49
N HIS A 34 16.95 17.95 9.58
CA HIS A 34 17.74 18.59 8.53
C HIS A 34 18.46 17.50 7.74
N ASN A 35 17.92 17.18 6.56
CA ASN A 35 18.49 16.17 5.68
C ASN A 35 19.43 16.85 4.67
N PRO A 36 20.76 16.59 4.71
CA PRO A 36 21.71 17.18 3.77
C PRO A 36 21.49 16.72 2.33
N LYS A 37 20.75 15.62 2.13
CA LYS A 37 20.33 15.10 0.83
C LYS A 37 18.89 15.48 0.50
N GLY A 38 18.27 16.44 1.17
CA GLY A 38 16.88 16.84 0.99
C GLY A 38 16.70 18.34 1.15
N ASP A 39 15.47 18.75 1.43
CA ASP A 39 15.18 20.16 1.70
C ASP A 39 15.81 20.58 3.03
N ALA A 40 16.28 21.83 3.08
CA ALA A 40 16.82 22.42 4.29
C ALA A 40 15.76 22.48 5.40
N PHE A 41 16.23 22.48 6.65
CA PHE A 41 15.32 22.67 7.78
C PHE A 41 14.80 24.10 7.77
N ALA A 42 13.51 24.27 7.99
CA ALA A 42 12.84 25.55 8.16
C ALA A 42 12.01 25.52 9.45
N PRO A 43 12.12 26.54 10.33
CA PRO A 43 11.30 26.65 11.54
C PRO A 43 9.80 26.75 11.24
N GLN A 44 9.44 27.25 10.07
CA GLN A 44 8.06 27.29 9.60
C GLN A 44 8.01 26.92 8.12
N ARG A 45 7.04 26.10 7.73
CA ARG A 45 6.79 25.74 6.32
C ARG A 45 5.34 25.40 6.08
N GLU A 46 4.86 25.74 4.88
CA GLU A 46 3.59 25.28 4.35
C GLU A 46 3.80 23.92 3.69
N VAL A 47 3.10 22.89 4.15
CA VAL A 47 3.29 21.51 3.67
C VAL A 47 1.98 20.91 3.22
N GLU A 48 1.98 20.34 2.02
CA GLU A 48 0.89 19.48 1.59
C GLU A 48 1.02 18.09 2.25
N LEU A 49 0.35 17.91 3.40
CA LEU A 49 0.36 16.64 4.14
C LEU A 49 -0.47 15.54 3.46
N LEU A 50 -1.40 15.92 2.59
CA LEU A 50 -2.21 14.98 1.81
C LEU A 50 -1.84 15.14 0.34
N ALA A 51 -1.17 14.15 -0.24
CA ALA A 51 -0.69 14.28 -1.62
C ALA A 51 -1.83 14.61 -2.61
N ARG A 52 -1.60 15.64 -3.43
CA ARG A 52 -2.53 16.12 -4.46
C ARG A 52 -3.90 16.53 -3.90
N SER A 53 -3.94 17.03 -2.66
CA SER A 53 -5.13 17.64 -2.04
C SER A 53 -5.29 19.11 -2.41
N GLY A 54 -4.22 19.79 -2.82
CA GLY A 54 -4.22 21.24 -3.05
C GLY A 54 -4.31 22.07 -1.76
N LYS A 55 -4.30 21.43 -0.58
CA LYS A 55 -4.35 22.10 0.72
C LYS A 55 -3.00 21.98 1.43
N THR A 56 -2.43 23.11 1.83
CA THR A 56 -1.26 23.14 2.72
C THR A 56 -1.69 23.24 4.17
N VAL A 57 -0.81 22.75 5.04
CA VAL A 57 -0.89 22.85 6.49
C VAL A 57 0.38 23.54 6.94
N ARG A 58 0.25 24.58 7.76
CA ARG A 58 1.40 25.25 8.35
C ARG A 58 2.01 24.35 9.40
N VAL A 59 3.30 24.06 9.28
CA VAL A 59 4.07 23.32 10.29
C VAL A 59 5.08 24.26 10.91
N THR A 60 5.00 24.39 12.23
CA THR A 60 5.90 25.23 13.04
C THR A 60 6.74 24.34 13.96
N VAL A 61 8.06 24.50 13.88
CA VAL A 61 9.04 23.72 14.64
C VAL A 61 9.96 24.69 15.39
N PRO A 62 9.99 24.64 16.74
CA PRO A 62 10.95 25.42 17.53
C PRO A 62 12.38 25.14 17.05
N PRO A 63 13.22 26.18 16.81
CA PRO A 63 14.58 25.98 16.30
C PRO A 63 15.43 25.03 17.16
N ALA A 64 15.21 25.03 18.48
CA ALA A 64 15.88 24.14 19.43
C ALA A 64 15.57 22.65 19.23
N MET A 65 14.48 22.30 18.53
CA MET A 65 14.11 20.91 18.23
C MET A 65 14.76 20.37 16.96
N LYS A 66 15.52 21.20 16.21
CA LYS A 66 16.21 20.80 14.98
C LYS A 66 17.16 19.63 15.24
N VAL A 67 17.11 18.63 14.36
CA VAL A 67 18.00 17.47 14.39
C VAL A 67 18.78 17.42 13.08
N ALA A 68 20.10 17.54 13.15
CA ALA A 68 20.96 17.40 11.98
C ALA A 68 21.19 15.93 11.65
N LEU A 69 20.87 15.52 10.42
CA LEU A 69 21.25 14.20 9.92
C LEU A 69 22.71 14.24 9.43
N PRO A 70 23.44 13.11 9.51
CA PRO A 70 24.83 13.01 9.06
C PRO A 70 24.99 13.42 7.60
N ALA A 71 26.01 14.23 7.31
CA ALA A 71 26.36 14.66 5.95
C ALA A 71 27.14 13.61 5.17
N GLU A 72 28.09 12.96 5.83
CA GLU A 72 29.08 12.08 5.18
C GLU A 72 28.60 10.64 5.01
N GLN A 73 27.57 10.22 5.74
CA GLN A 73 27.02 8.87 5.67
C GLN A 73 25.50 8.84 5.73
N LYS A 74 24.90 7.77 5.21
CA LYS A 74 23.44 7.58 5.25
C LYS A 74 22.98 7.33 6.70
N VAL A 75 21.82 7.85 7.09
CA VAL A 75 21.25 7.65 8.45
C VAL A 75 21.19 6.18 8.86
N VAL A 76 20.83 5.30 7.92
CA VAL A 76 20.76 3.85 8.16
C VAL A 76 22.09 3.22 8.61
N ASN A 77 23.22 3.91 8.40
CA ASN A 77 24.56 3.47 8.79
C ASN A 77 25.04 4.12 10.10
N THR A 78 24.16 4.76 10.87
CA THR A 78 24.53 5.43 12.12
C THR A 78 23.71 4.94 13.30
N ASP A 79 24.19 5.25 14.50
CA ASP A 79 23.48 4.94 15.74
C ASP A 79 22.17 5.72 15.91
N LEU A 80 21.85 6.64 15.00
CA LEU A 80 20.54 7.31 14.98
C LEU A 80 19.43 6.42 14.44
N PHE A 81 19.75 5.37 13.67
CA PHE A 81 18.74 4.55 13.02
C PHE A 81 18.30 3.38 13.91
N ARG A 82 16.99 3.20 14.05
CA ARG A 82 16.39 2.01 14.68
C ARG A 82 15.30 1.46 13.77
N LEU A 83 15.21 0.14 13.68
CA LEU A 83 14.14 -0.58 12.99
C LEU A 83 13.62 -1.64 13.95
N GLU A 84 12.31 -1.64 14.18
CA GLU A 84 11.64 -2.54 15.12
C GLU A 84 10.23 -2.89 14.62
N GLU A 85 9.57 -3.83 15.30
CA GLU A 85 8.15 -4.11 15.09
C GLU A 85 7.30 -2.83 15.29
N ILE A 86 6.23 -2.68 14.51
CA ILE A 86 5.47 -1.44 14.43
C ILE A 86 4.90 -0.97 15.78
N GLY A 87 4.59 -1.90 16.69
CA GLY A 87 4.02 -1.61 18.01
C GLY A 87 2.87 -0.60 17.96
N ARG A 88 3.07 0.57 18.59
CA ARG A 88 2.08 1.66 18.66
C ARG A 88 2.04 2.58 17.43
N HIS A 89 2.89 2.37 16.43
CA HIS A 89 3.12 3.31 15.31
C HIS A 89 2.17 3.12 14.11
N GLY A 90 0.99 2.54 14.33
CA GLY A 90 -0.05 2.45 13.30
C GLY A 90 -0.53 3.83 12.79
N ASP A 91 -0.49 4.86 13.64
CA ASP A 91 -0.78 6.24 13.25
C ASP A 91 0.24 6.78 12.24
N SER A 92 1.52 6.42 12.39
CA SER A 92 2.60 6.78 11.45
C SER A 92 2.39 6.11 10.08
N MET A 93 2.03 4.82 10.05
CA MET A 93 1.69 4.13 8.79
C MET A 93 0.49 4.79 8.11
N HIS A 94 -0.53 5.16 8.89
CA HIS A 94 -1.71 5.83 8.36
C HIS A 94 -1.39 7.23 7.81
N LEU A 95 -0.58 8.02 8.51
CA LEU A 95 -0.10 9.31 8.03
C LEU A 95 0.68 9.15 6.72
N LEU A 96 1.65 8.25 6.69
CA LEU A 96 2.49 8.01 5.50
C LEU A 96 1.67 7.55 4.29
N THR A 97 0.65 6.71 4.51
CA THR A 97 -0.32 6.31 3.47
C THR A 97 -1.01 7.54 2.88
N MET A 98 -1.45 8.47 3.72
CA MET A 98 -2.09 9.70 3.28
C MET A 98 -1.09 10.63 2.55
N ARG A 99 0.15 10.73 3.06
CA ARG A 99 1.24 11.48 2.41
C ARG A 99 1.63 10.91 1.05
N ALA A 100 1.41 9.61 0.82
CA ALA A 100 1.63 8.97 -0.48
C ALA A 100 0.40 9.09 -1.42
N GLY A 101 -0.71 9.69 -0.96
CA GLY A 101 -1.94 9.78 -1.73
C GLY A 101 -2.58 8.40 -1.94
N TRP A 102 -2.41 7.49 -0.99
CA TRP A 102 -2.99 6.17 -1.02
C TRP A 102 -4.38 6.17 -0.35
N ASN A 103 -5.23 5.20 -0.72
CA ASN A 103 -6.66 5.20 -0.44
C ASN A 103 -7.05 4.38 0.81
N GLN A 104 -6.07 3.83 1.53
CA GLN A 104 -6.31 2.98 2.69
C GLN A 104 -6.93 3.78 3.84
N THR A 105 -7.86 3.14 4.53
CA THR A 105 -8.53 3.66 5.72
C THR A 105 -7.76 3.28 6.99
N ALA A 106 -8.16 3.85 8.13
CA ALA A 106 -7.66 3.40 9.43
C ALA A 106 -8.03 1.93 9.72
N GLY A 107 -9.14 1.44 9.17
CA GLY A 107 -9.54 0.03 9.23
C GLY A 107 -8.54 -0.86 8.51
N ASP A 108 -8.10 -0.46 7.31
CA ASP A 108 -7.10 -1.17 6.53
C ASP A 108 -5.78 -1.33 7.26
N ILE A 109 -5.26 -0.24 7.85
CA ILE A 109 -4.01 -0.27 8.61
C ILE A 109 -4.11 -1.25 9.78
N ARG A 110 -5.21 -1.19 10.54
CA ARG A 110 -5.42 -2.12 11.66
C ARG A 110 -5.57 -3.56 11.21
N ARG A 111 -6.27 -3.82 10.10
CA ARG A 111 -6.42 -5.17 9.56
C ARG A 111 -5.06 -5.75 9.19
N MET A 112 -4.23 -4.99 8.48
CA MET A 112 -2.87 -5.41 8.11
C MET A 112 -2.02 -5.75 9.33
N ILE A 113 -1.98 -4.88 10.35
CA ILE A 113 -1.23 -5.14 11.59
C ILE A 113 -1.81 -6.32 12.38
N LYS A 114 -3.12 -6.58 12.29
CA LYS A 114 -3.77 -7.70 13.00
C LYS A 114 -3.61 -9.05 12.29
N LEU A 115 -3.50 -9.06 10.97
CA LEU A 115 -3.28 -10.28 10.19
C LEU A 115 -1.95 -10.94 10.59
N ASP A 116 -0.94 -10.11 10.86
CA ASP A 116 0.30 -10.55 11.48
C ASP A 116 0.84 -9.45 12.39
N LYS A 117 0.78 -9.70 13.71
CA LYS A 117 1.21 -8.76 14.76
C LYS A 117 2.71 -8.48 14.75
N HIS A 118 3.52 -9.37 14.17
CA HIS A 118 4.98 -9.26 14.09
C HIS A 118 5.44 -8.88 12.68
N GLY A 119 4.61 -9.09 11.67
CA GLY A 119 4.91 -8.80 10.26
C GLY A 119 4.86 -7.33 9.86
N SER A 120 4.75 -6.37 10.78
CA SER A 120 4.76 -4.94 10.44
C SER A 120 5.88 -4.21 11.18
N PHE A 121 6.55 -3.28 10.51
CA PHE A 121 7.76 -2.63 11.03
C PHE A 121 7.66 -1.11 10.98
N VAL A 122 8.43 -0.47 11.85
CA VAL A 122 8.68 0.97 11.85
C VAL A 122 10.19 1.22 11.88
N ALA A 123 10.65 2.18 11.08
CA ALA A 123 11.97 2.76 11.27
C ALA A 123 11.86 4.11 11.97
N LYS A 124 12.80 4.37 12.87
CA LYS A 124 12.89 5.60 13.65
C LYS A 124 14.26 6.24 13.47
N VAL A 125 14.28 7.58 13.51
CA VAL A 125 15.49 8.35 13.82
C VAL A 125 15.43 8.71 15.30
N THR A 126 16.38 8.21 16.07
CA THR A 126 16.43 8.31 17.52
C THR A 126 17.69 9.03 17.98
N GLY A 127 17.61 9.76 19.08
CA GLY A 127 18.74 10.39 19.73
C GLY A 127 18.36 10.86 21.14
N PRO A 128 19.25 11.60 21.84
CA PRO A 128 18.95 12.10 23.17
C PRO A 128 17.66 12.92 23.18
N GLY A 129 16.65 12.44 23.90
CA GLY A 129 15.35 13.13 24.07
C GLY A 129 14.42 13.10 22.85
N PHE A 130 14.67 12.28 21.83
CA PHE A 130 13.72 12.15 20.72
C PHE A 130 13.72 10.77 20.05
N GLU A 131 12.54 10.38 19.59
CA GLU A 131 12.32 9.26 18.69
C GLU A 131 11.31 9.68 17.62
N ILE A 132 11.71 9.62 16.35
CA ILE A 132 10.89 10.10 15.23
C ILE A 132 10.65 8.93 14.29
N PRO A 133 9.43 8.37 14.22
CA PRO A 133 9.02 7.43 13.19
C PRO A 133 9.19 8.06 11.80
N VAL A 134 9.96 7.40 10.94
CA VAL A 134 10.35 7.93 9.62
C VAL A 134 9.93 7.03 8.46
N ALA A 135 9.67 5.75 8.72
CA ALA A 135 9.17 4.83 7.72
C ALA A 135 8.38 3.69 8.34
N THR A 136 7.58 3.01 7.50
CA THR A 136 6.86 1.79 7.84
C THR A 136 6.99 0.75 6.74
N SER A 137 6.70 -0.50 7.05
CA SER A 137 6.51 -1.60 6.08
C SER A 137 5.63 -2.69 6.69
N SER A 138 5.16 -3.61 5.85
CA SER A 138 4.39 -4.79 6.29
C SER A 138 4.67 -6.00 5.39
N VAL A 139 4.69 -7.17 6.01
CA VAL A 139 4.67 -8.51 5.42
C VAL A 139 3.33 -9.12 5.81
N LEU A 140 2.45 -9.29 4.83
CA LEU A 140 1.12 -9.85 5.05
C LEU A 140 1.13 -11.34 4.72
N PRO A 141 0.56 -12.20 5.57
CA PRO A 141 0.41 -13.61 5.25
C PRO A 141 -0.57 -13.78 4.09
N LEU A 142 -0.16 -14.60 3.12
CA LEU A 142 -0.95 -14.94 1.94
C LEU A 142 -1.08 -16.47 1.88
N GLY A 143 -2.09 -16.96 2.59
CA GLY A 143 -2.32 -18.39 2.76
C GLY A 143 -1.22 -19.05 3.57
N ARG A 144 -1.02 -20.36 3.38
CA ARG A 144 -0.08 -21.12 4.22
C ARG A 144 1.38 -20.78 3.95
N ASN A 145 1.76 -20.61 2.69
CA ASN A 145 3.17 -20.63 2.27
C ASN A 145 3.69 -19.32 1.69
N ASN A 146 2.84 -18.31 1.47
CA ASN A 146 3.23 -17.08 0.77
C ASN A 146 3.09 -15.85 1.66
N THR A 147 3.78 -14.78 1.29
CA THR A 147 3.58 -13.45 1.86
C THR A 147 3.48 -12.38 0.80
N TRP A 148 2.93 -11.23 1.20
CA TRP A 148 2.91 -10.03 0.40
C TRP A 148 3.58 -8.88 1.14
N ILE A 149 4.67 -8.38 0.60
CA ILE A 149 5.36 -7.21 1.14
C ILE A 149 4.68 -5.96 0.60
N GLY A 150 4.38 -5.03 1.50
CA GLY A 150 3.69 -3.79 1.19
C GLY A 150 3.97 -2.72 2.21
N MET A 151 3.29 -1.59 2.06
CA MET A 151 3.34 -0.46 3.00
C MET A 151 4.75 0.10 3.26
N ILE A 152 5.72 -0.19 2.37
CA ILE A 152 7.06 0.41 2.38
C ILE A 152 6.92 1.88 2.03
N LEU A 153 6.87 2.70 3.07
CA LEU A 153 6.62 4.13 2.99
C LEU A 153 7.68 4.85 3.80
N VAL A 154 8.37 5.80 3.18
CA VAL A 154 9.39 6.64 3.84
C VAL A 154 8.95 8.09 3.75
N HIS A 155 9.04 8.80 4.87
CA HIS A 155 8.80 10.23 4.95
C HIS A 155 9.63 10.97 3.87
N PRO A 156 9.03 11.89 3.09
CA PRO A 156 9.77 12.67 2.09
C PRO A 156 11.03 13.34 2.64
N GLU A 157 10.96 13.83 3.87
CA GLU A 157 12.02 14.58 4.56
C GLU A 157 13.30 13.77 4.78
N VAL A 158 13.22 12.44 4.74
CA VAL A 158 14.33 11.51 5.06
C VAL A 158 14.61 10.50 3.95
N ARG A 159 14.14 10.79 2.73
CA ARG A 159 14.50 9.98 1.56
C ARG A 159 15.99 10.11 1.23
N ARG A 160 16.47 9.19 0.39
CA ARG A 160 17.89 9.05 -0.02
C ARG A 160 18.86 8.70 1.13
N GLN A 161 18.31 8.22 2.26
CA GLN A 161 19.05 7.80 3.44
C GLN A 161 19.13 6.26 3.61
N GLY A 162 18.85 5.49 2.55
CA GLY A 162 18.92 4.01 2.58
C GLY A 162 17.79 3.31 3.34
N ILE A 163 16.84 4.07 3.92
CA ILE A 163 15.77 3.55 4.79
C ILE A 163 14.88 2.53 4.06
N ALA A 164 14.44 2.80 2.82
CA ALA A 164 13.58 1.89 2.07
C ALA A 164 14.23 0.51 1.86
N ASN A 165 15.54 0.47 1.58
CA ASN A 165 16.29 -0.77 1.43
C ASN A 165 16.35 -1.55 2.75
N ALA A 166 16.60 -0.86 3.88
CA ALA A 166 16.60 -1.51 5.19
C ALA A 166 15.22 -2.06 5.58
N MET A 167 14.14 -1.31 5.31
CA MET A 167 12.77 -1.80 5.53
C MET A 167 12.48 -3.04 4.68
N MET A 168 12.92 -3.04 3.42
CA MET A 168 12.76 -4.18 2.53
C MET A 168 13.53 -5.41 3.02
N GLN A 169 14.79 -5.24 3.44
CA GLN A 169 15.61 -6.30 4.01
C GLN A 169 14.98 -6.91 5.26
N ALA A 170 14.46 -6.08 6.17
CA ALA A 170 13.75 -6.56 7.36
C ALA A 170 12.51 -7.39 6.98
N CYS A 171 11.75 -6.95 5.97
CA CYS A 171 10.60 -7.71 5.49
C CYS A 171 10.99 -9.06 4.89
N VAL A 172 12.06 -9.12 4.07
CA VAL A 172 12.57 -10.38 3.50
C VAL A 172 13.05 -11.32 4.60
N ARG A 173 13.86 -10.81 5.54
CA ARG A 173 14.36 -11.59 6.69
C ARG A 173 13.22 -12.20 7.50
N TYR A 174 12.24 -11.37 7.86
CA TYR A 174 11.06 -11.84 8.57
C TYR A 174 10.30 -12.93 7.79
N ALA A 175 10.06 -12.73 6.50
CA ALA A 175 9.38 -13.73 5.68
C ALA A 175 10.14 -15.08 5.62
N LEU A 176 11.47 -15.04 5.56
CA LEU A 176 12.32 -16.23 5.59
C LEU A 176 12.27 -16.94 6.95
N GLU A 177 12.34 -16.19 8.05
CA GLU A 177 12.21 -16.72 9.42
C GLU A 177 10.85 -17.40 9.65
N GLN A 178 9.80 -16.93 8.99
CA GLN A 178 8.48 -17.56 9.01
C GLN A 178 8.35 -18.79 8.08
N GLY A 179 9.43 -19.20 7.40
CA GLY A 179 9.44 -20.35 6.50
C GLY A 179 8.59 -20.17 5.23
N LYS A 180 8.43 -18.93 4.75
CA LYS A 180 7.56 -18.61 3.61
C LYS A 180 8.33 -18.64 2.29
N VAL A 181 7.70 -19.17 1.24
CA VAL A 181 8.34 -19.54 -0.03
C VAL A 181 8.27 -18.42 -1.08
N ILE A 182 7.13 -17.71 -1.16
CA ILE A 182 6.90 -16.69 -2.20
C ILE A 182 6.57 -15.36 -1.54
N ASN A 183 7.39 -14.36 -1.83
CA ASN A 183 7.17 -12.99 -1.40
C ASN A 183 6.82 -12.14 -2.62
N GLY A 184 5.55 -11.78 -2.77
CA GLY A 184 5.10 -10.86 -3.81
C GLY A 184 5.04 -9.42 -3.32
N LEU A 185 5.10 -8.46 -4.23
CA LEU A 185 4.80 -7.06 -3.98
C LEU A 185 4.26 -6.38 -5.23
N ASP A 186 3.60 -5.24 -5.04
CA ASP A 186 3.17 -4.36 -6.13
C ASP A 186 3.98 -3.06 -6.06
N ALA A 187 4.96 -2.93 -6.95
CA ALA A 187 5.94 -1.85 -6.97
C ALA A 187 5.38 -0.61 -7.65
N THR A 188 5.52 0.55 -7.00
CA THR A 188 5.40 1.83 -7.71
C THR A 188 6.61 2.04 -8.61
N PRO A 189 6.53 2.91 -9.63
CA PRO A 189 7.68 3.21 -10.50
C PRO A 189 8.93 3.68 -9.75
N MET A 190 8.78 4.32 -8.59
CA MET A 190 9.89 4.71 -7.71
C MET A 190 10.46 3.55 -6.88
N GLY A 191 9.64 2.55 -6.54
CA GLY A 191 10.04 1.43 -5.69
C GLY A 191 10.75 0.30 -6.43
N SER A 192 10.54 0.16 -7.75
CA SER A 192 11.06 -0.96 -8.54
C SER A 192 12.58 -1.13 -8.45
N THR A 193 13.34 -0.04 -8.35
CA THR A 193 14.80 -0.08 -8.22
C THR A 193 15.26 -0.64 -6.88
N VAL A 194 14.52 -0.38 -5.80
CA VAL A 194 14.78 -0.93 -4.46
C VAL A 194 14.56 -2.44 -4.46
N TYR A 195 13.47 -2.88 -5.06
CA TYR A 195 13.08 -4.29 -5.01
C TYR A 195 13.94 -5.18 -5.92
N GLY A 196 14.30 -4.68 -7.11
CA GLY A 196 15.20 -5.42 -8.01
C GLY A 196 16.57 -5.72 -7.38
N ALA A 197 17.08 -4.81 -6.54
CA ALA A 197 18.35 -5.00 -5.83
C ALA A 197 18.34 -6.16 -4.82
N VAL A 198 17.16 -6.60 -4.37
CA VAL A 198 16.99 -7.73 -3.45
C VAL A 198 16.30 -8.93 -4.12
N GLY A 199 16.34 -8.98 -5.45
CA GLY A 199 15.99 -10.17 -6.20
C GLY A 199 14.54 -10.30 -6.64
N TYR A 200 13.81 -9.19 -6.68
CA TYR A 200 12.47 -9.16 -7.26
C TYR A 200 12.53 -9.01 -8.76
N VAL A 201 11.73 -9.80 -9.46
CA VAL A 201 11.56 -9.72 -10.90
C VAL A 201 10.15 -9.26 -11.26
N ASN A 202 10.06 -8.48 -12.33
CA ASN A 202 8.79 -7.98 -12.85
C ASN A 202 7.95 -9.14 -13.38
N SER A 203 6.67 -9.18 -13.01
CA SER A 203 5.69 -10.15 -13.54
C SER A 203 4.76 -9.47 -14.54
N TYR A 204 3.83 -8.63 -14.07
CA TYR A 204 2.91 -7.89 -14.94
C TYR A 204 2.50 -6.55 -14.33
N ARG A 205 2.01 -5.64 -15.17
CA ARG A 205 1.53 -4.32 -14.73
C ARG A 205 0.06 -4.39 -14.31
N LEU A 206 -0.24 -3.71 -13.21
CA LEU A 206 -1.57 -3.44 -12.68
C LEU A 206 -1.87 -1.95 -12.82
N TRP A 207 -3.11 -1.64 -13.12
CA TRP A 207 -3.62 -0.28 -13.20
C TRP A 207 -4.76 -0.08 -12.22
N ARG A 208 -4.58 0.87 -11.30
CA ARG A 208 -5.70 1.44 -10.56
C ARG A 208 -6.45 2.35 -11.48
N SER A 209 -7.71 2.01 -11.72
CA SER A 209 -8.67 2.79 -12.46
C SER A 209 -9.70 3.40 -11.53
N VAL A 210 -10.26 4.54 -11.93
CA VAL A 210 -11.47 5.09 -11.33
C VAL A 210 -12.57 5.09 -12.39
N PHE A 211 -13.78 4.78 -11.95
CA PHE A 211 -14.97 4.78 -12.79
C PHE A 211 -16.14 5.45 -12.08
N GLN A 212 -17.13 5.87 -12.87
CA GLN A 212 -18.34 6.52 -12.38
C GLN A 212 -19.37 5.45 -12.03
N LEU A 213 -19.84 5.44 -10.78
CA LEU A 213 -20.83 4.44 -10.35
C LEU A 213 -22.17 4.65 -11.09
N ALA A 214 -22.53 5.90 -11.39
CA ALA A 214 -23.75 6.28 -12.08
C ALA A 214 -23.89 5.65 -13.48
N GLU A 215 -22.79 5.23 -14.12
CA GLU A 215 -22.82 4.49 -15.39
C GLU A 215 -23.64 3.19 -15.26
N PHE A 216 -23.64 2.58 -14.07
CA PHE A 216 -24.29 1.30 -13.81
C PHE A 216 -25.68 1.43 -13.18
N ALA A 217 -26.13 2.64 -12.82
CA ALA A 217 -27.34 2.87 -12.04
C ALA A 217 -28.61 2.26 -12.66
N GLY A 218 -28.75 2.34 -13.99
CA GLY A 218 -29.89 1.80 -14.74
C GLY A 218 -29.59 0.53 -15.54
N LYS A 219 -28.37 -0.03 -15.44
CA LYS A 219 -28.00 -1.21 -16.23
C LYS A 219 -28.62 -2.47 -15.62
N PRO A 220 -29.15 -3.40 -16.45
CA PRO A 220 -29.67 -4.66 -15.94
C PRO A 220 -28.51 -5.56 -15.51
N PHE A 221 -28.78 -6.41 -14.52
CA PHE A 221 -27.96 -7.57 -14.22
C PHE A 221 -28.83 -8.76 -13.83
N ASP A 222 -28.31 -9.97 -13.99
CA ASP A 222 -29.00 -11.19 -13.60
C ASP A 222 -29.11 -11.28 -12.08
N ARG A 223 -30.27 -10.92 -11.53
CA ARG A 223 -30.56 -10.94 -10.08
C ARG A 223 -30.76 -12.35 -9.52
N GLN A 224 -30.99 -13.36 -10.36
CA GLN A 224 -31.11 -14.74 -9.93
C GLN A 224 -29.72 -15.34 -9.70
N ARG A 225 -28.75 -14.98 -10.55
CA ARG A 225 -27.36 -15.48 -10.47
C ARG A 225 -26.44 -14.62 -9.63
N VAL A 226 -26.61 -13.29 -9.63
CA VAL A 226 -25.84 -12.36 -8.80
C VAL A 226 -26.59 -12.04 -7.53
N THR A 227 -26.09 -12.54 -6.41
CA THR A 227 -26.67 -12.34 -5.08
C THR A 227 -25.67 -11.68 -4.13
N PRO A 228 -26.15 -10.92 -3.13
CA PRO A 228 -25.30 -10.46 -2.03
C PRO A 228 -24.64 -11.67 -1.36
N MET A 229 -23.33 -11.58 -1.15
CA MET A 229 -22.55 -12.63 -0.50
C MET A 229 -22.88 -12.71 0.99
N THR A 230 -22.98 -13.93 1.48
CA THR A 230 -23.20 -14.26 2.89
C THR A 230 -22.03 -15.08 3.45
N GLN A 231 -22.02 -15.29 4.77
CA GLN A 231 -20.98 -16.08 5.43
C GLN A 231 -20.91 -17.53 4.89
N THR A 232 -22.03 -18.10 4.45
CA THR A 232 -22.10 -19.47 3.91
C THR A 232 -21.49 -19.59 2.52
N ASP A 233 -21.35 -18.48 1.79
CA ASP A 233 -20.72 -18.46 0.47
C ASP A 233 -19.18 -18.50 0.54
N LEU A 234 -18.61 -18.01 1.65
CA LEU A 234 -17.16 -17.82 1.79
C LEU A 234 -16.35 -19.08 1.46
N PRO A 235 -16.65 -20.30 1.95
CA PRO A 235 -15.86 -21.47 1.62
C PRO A 235 -15.77 -21.75 0.11
N ALA A 236 -16.85 -21.53 -0.64
CA ALA A 236 -16.85 -21.73 -2.09
C ALA A 236 -16.10 -20.62 -2.82
N VAL A 237 -16.27 -19.36 -2.38
CA VAL A 237 -15.57 -18.20 -2.94
C VAL A 237 -14.07 -18.29 -2.69
N ILE A 238 -13.64 -18.70 -1.50
CA ILE A 238 -12.23 -18.89 -1.14
C ILE A 238 -11.58 -19.95 -2.03
N ARG A 239 -12.26 -21.10 -2.25
CA ARG A 239 -11.76 -22.15 -3.15
C ARG A 239 -11.66 -21.65 -4.59
N TYR A 240 -12.69 -20.96 -5.07
CA TYR A 240 -12.68 -20.37 -6.41
C TYR A 240 -11.56 -19.34 -6.57
N ASP A 241 -11.36 -18.46 -5.60
CA ASP A 241 -10.26 -17.48 -5.59
C ASP A 241 -8.87 -18.15 -5.65
N ALA A 242 -8.66 -19.18 -4.82
CA ALA A 242 -7.40 -19.93 -4.78
C ALA A 242 -7.10 -20.69 -6.08
N SER A 243 -8.11 -21.02 -6.90
CA SER A 243 -7.87 -21.60 -8.24
C SER A 243 -7.40 -20.58 -9.28
N ALA A 244 -7.63 -19.29 -9.04
CA ALA A 244 -7.30 -18.20 -9.98
C ALA A 244 -6.08 -17.39 -9.54
N PHE A 245 -5.70 -17.45 -8.26
CA PHE A 245 -4.59 -16.72 -7.68
C PHE A 245 -3.92 -17.52 -6.55
N LEU A 246 -3.15 -16.87 -5.68
CA LEU A 246 -2.59 -17.47 -4.48
C LEU A 246 -3.65 -17.50 -3.36
N GLU A 247 -3.58 -18.56 -2.55
CA GLU A 247 -4.41 -18.71 -1.34
C GLU A 247 -4.34 -17.48 -0.45
N ARG A 248 -5.50 -16.95 -0.03
CA ARG A 248 -5.57 -15.72 0.77
C ARG A 248 -6.83 -15.64 1.63
N GLU A 249 -7.24 -16.80 2.15
CA GLU A 249 -8.48 -16.98 2.94
C GLU A 249 -8.67 -15.91 4.02
N ASP A 250 -7.67 -15.72 4.90
CA ASP A 250 -7.79 -14.77 6.01
C ASP A 250 -8.02 -13.34 5.53
N ILE A 251 -7.39 -12.96 4.41
CA ILE A 251 -7.61 -11.66 3.78
C ILE A 251 -9.04 -11.58 3.26
N LEU A 252 -9.53 -12.58 2.52
CA LEU A 252 -10.90 -12.57 1.99
C LEU A 252 -11.95 -12.50 3.10
N ARG A 253 -11.79 -13.25 4.19
CA ARG A 253 -12.72 -13.18 5.34
C ARG A 253 -12.76 -11.79 5.94
N LYS A 254 -11.60 -11.17 6.16
CA LYS A 254 -11.54 -9.82 6.73
C LYS A 254 -12.04 -8.74 5.78
N LEU A 255 -11.79 -8.86 4.48
CA LEU A 255 -12.35 -7.93 3.49
C LEU A 255 -13.87 -8.08 3.37
N PHE A 256 -14.42 -9.28 3.55
CA PHE A 256 -15.86 -9.50 3.59
C PHE A 256 -16.50 -8.81 4.80
N GLU A 257 -15.88 -8.93 5.98
CA GLU A 257 -16.28 -8.19 7.19
C GLU A 257 -16.27 -6.67 6.95
N ASP A 258 -15.21 -6.14 6.32
CA ASP A 258 -15.09 -4.71 6.02
C ASP A 258 -16.08 -4.21 4.97
N GLY A 259 -16.50 -5.09 4.06
CA GLY A 259 -17.47 -4.78 3.02
C GLY A 259 -18.91 -4.61 3.53
N ALA A 260 -19.22 -5.15 4.72
CA ALA A 260 -20.49 -4.94 5.42
C ALA A 260 -21.76 -5.13 4.55
N GLY A 261 -21.75 -6.13 3.66
CA GLY A 261 -22.87 -6.43 2.75
C GLY A 261 -22.69 -5.91 1.31
N ASP A 262 -21.58 -5.23 1.00
CA ASP A 262 -21.29 -4.72 -0.34
C ASP A 262 -20.49 -5.73 -1.21
N CYS A 263 -20.53 -7.02 -0.86
CA CYS A 263 -19.88 -8.10 -1.61
C CYS A 263 -20.93 -8.95 -2.33
N PHE A 264 -20.62 -9.40 -3.54
CA PHE A 264 -21.54 -10.17 -4.39
C PHE A 264 -20.86 -11.44 -4.93
N VAL A 265 -21.67 -12.47 -5.16
CA VAL A 265 -21.26 -13.73 -5.77
C VAL A 265 -22.15 -14.05 -6.97
N TYR A 266 -21.56 -14.59 -8.03
CA TYR A 266 -22.27 -15.12 -9.19
C TYR A 266 -22.27 -16.65 -9.12
N ARG A 267 -23.44 -17.26 -9.29
CA ARG A 267 -23.61 -18.72 -9.35
C ARG A 267 -24.32 -19.14 -10.63
N ASN A 268 -23.92 -20.28 -11.19
CA ASN A 268 -24.69 -20.92 -12.26
C ASN A 268 -25.93 -21.65 -11.72
N ASP A 269 -26.70 -22.28 -12.61
CA ASP A 269 -27.94 -23.00 -12.24
C ASP A 269 -27.71 -24.18 -11.30
N ALA A 270 -26.50 -24.75 -11.31
CA ALA A 270 -26.07 -25.81 -10.40
C ALA A 270 -25.54 -25.26 -9.06
N GLY A 271 -25.60 -23.95 -8.82
CA GLY A 271 -25.12 -23.30 -7.60
C GLY A 271 -23.59 -23.11 -7.53
N VAL A 272 -22.85 -23.44 -8.59
CA VAL A 272 -21.38 -23.35 -8.63
C VAL A 272 -20.95 -21.89 -8.81
N VAL A 273 -19.97 -21.44 -8.02
CA VAL A 273 -19.39 -20.10 -8.14
C VAL A 273 -18.65 -19.98 -9.47
N GLN A 274 -18.97 -18.93 -10.25
CA GLN A 274 -18.23 -18.56 -11.48
C GLN A 274 -17.73 -17.12 -11.45
N GLY A 275 -17.88 -16.45 -10.31
CA GLY A 275 -17.32 -15.13 -10.08
C GLY A 275 -17.78 -14.54 -8.75
N TYR A 276 -17.04 -13.55 -8.29
CA TYR A 276 -17.38 -12.79 -7.10
C TYR A 276 -16.79 -11.39 -7.21
N CYS A 277 -17.36 -10.43 -6.49
CA CYS A 277 -16.86 -9.07 -6.44
C CYS A 277 -17.04 -8.49 -5.03
N TYR A 278 -15.95 -8.06 -4.42
CA TYR A 278 -15.99 -7.39 -3.12
C TYR A 278 -16.07 -5.89 -3.32
N ALA A 279 -16.69 -5.18 -2.39
CA ALA A 279 -16.42 -3.78 -2.18
C ALA A 279 -16.21 -3.48 -0.71
N ARG A 280 -15.45 -2.41 -0.45
CA ARG A 280 -15.18 -1.93 0.91
C ARG A 280 -14.90 -0.43 0.92
N PRO A 281 -15.03 0.24 2.08
CA PRO A 281 -14.69 1.64 2.21
C PRO A 281 -13.23 1.94 1.85
N GLY A 282 -13.01 3.13 1.31
CA GLY A 282 -11.70 3.74 1.11
C GLY A 282 -11.72 5.21 1.52
N ARG A 283 -10.53 5.80 1.72
CA ARG A 283 -10.39 7.16 2.23
C ARG A 283 -10.88 8.23 1.24
N LEU A 284 -10.57 8.05 -0.04
CA LEU A 284 -10.94 8.94 -1.15
C LEU A 284 -12.19 8.44 -1.87
N ARG A 285 -12.35 7.12 -1.98
CA ARG A 285 -13.48 6.43 -2.61
C ARG A 285 -13.47 4.94 -2.25
N PRO A 286 -14.61 4.22 -2.32
CA PRO A 286 -14.63 2.78 -2.11
C PRO A 286 -13.71 2.04 -3.08
N PHE A 287 -13.21 0.90 -2.62
CA PHE A 287 -12.56 -0.09 -3.47
C PHE A 287 -13.61 -1.09 -3.97
N VAL A 288 -13.53 -1.44 -5.24
CA VAL A 288 -14.15 -2.63 -5.84
C VAL A 288 -13.02 -3.61 -6.11
N GLY A 289 -12.99 -4.69 -5.34
CA GLY A 289 -11.91 -5.67 -5.33
C GLY A 289 -11.71 -6.32 -3.95
N PRO A 290 -11.27 -7.59 -3.87
CA PRO A 290 -10.92 -8.45 -5.00
C PRO A 290 -12.13 -8.83 -5.87
N PHE A 291 -11.85 -9.11 -7.14
CA PHE A 291 -12.85 -9.31 -8.18
C PHE A 291 -12.28 -10.32 -9.20
N ILE A 292 -12.92 -11.49 -9.30
CA ILE A 292 -12.58 -12.56 -10.24
C ILE A 292 -13.89 -13.08 -10.84
N SER A 293 -13.85 -13.42 -12.13
CA SER A 293 -14.97 -14.06 -12.84
C SER A 293 -14.46 -14.83 -14.05
N ASP A 294 -15.20 -15.87 -14.44
CA ASP A 294 -14.84 -16.74 -15.57
C ASP A 294 -14.97 -16.02 -16.91
N THR A 295 -15.96 -15.14 -17.05
CA THR A 295 -16.24 -14.41 -18.29
C THR A 295 -16.43 -12.92 -18.06
N GLU A 296 -16.28 -12.13 -19.13
CA GLU A 296 -16.55 -10.68 -19.10
C GLU A 296 -18.02 -10.34 -18.89
N GLU A 297 -18.93 -11.23 -19.32
CA GLU A 297 -20.36 -11.08 -19.08
C GLU A 297 -20.68 -11.16 -17.58
N ILE A 298 -20.18 -12.20 -16.91
CA ILE A 298 -20.30 -12.35 -15.45
C ILE A 298 -19.67 -11.14 -14.75
N ALA A 299 -18.50 -10.70 -15.22
CA ALA A 299 -17.84 -9.51 -14.69
C ALA A 299 -18.74 -8.26 -14.78
N ARG A 300 -19.39 -8.01 -15.92
CA ARG A 300 -20.29 -6.86 -16.09
C ARG A 300 -21.49 -6.95 -15.15
N HIS A 301 -22.07 -8.13 -14.94
CA HIS A 301 -23.16 -8.32 -13.99
C HIS A 301 -22.74 -8.02 -12.55
N LEU A 302 -21.62 -8.58 -12.10
CA LEU A 302 -21.06 -8.33 -10.76
C LEU A 302 -20.70 -6.85 -10.55
N LEU A 303 -20.04 -6.23 -11.54
CA LEU A 303 -19.68 -4.81 -11.50
C LEU A 303 -20.92 -3.90 -11.46
N THR A 304 -21.99 -4.28 -12.17
CA THR A 304 -23.26 -3.54 -12.14
C THR A 304 -23.91 -3.63 -10.76
N ALA A 305 -24.03 -4.83 -10.19
CA ALA A 305 -24.64 -5.04 -8.88
C ALA A 305 -23.91 -4.28 -7.76
N VAL A 306 -22.57 -4.41 -7.69
CA VAL A 306 -21.79 -3.72 -6.67
C VAL A 306 -21.83 -2.20 -6.84
N SER A 307 -21.88 -1.70 -8.09
CA SER A 307 -21.95 -0.26 -8.34
C SER A 307 -23.29 0.33 -7.93
N GLN A 308 -24.39 -0.36 -8.21
CA GLN A 308 -25.73 0.03 -7.75
C GLN A 308 -25.80 0.04 -6.23
N LYS A 309 -25.22 -0.97 -5.56
CA LYS A 309 -25.17 -1.03 -4.10
C LYS A 309 -24.38 0.15 -3.51
N LEU A 310 -23.21 0.45 -4.06
CA LEU A 310 -22.39 1.56 -3.60
C LEU A 310 -23.06 2.94 -3.79
N LEU A 311 -23.93 3.10 -4.80
CA LEU A 311 -24.70 4.33 -5.05
C LEU A 311 -25.77 4.60 -3.99
N GLU A 312 -26.27 3.59 -3.29
CA GLU A 312 -27.24 3.79 -2.19
C GLU A 312 -26.65 4.72 -1.13
N ASN A 313 -25.33 4.65 -0.91
CA ASN A 313 -24.61 5.65 -0.15
C ASN A 313 -24.31 6.88 -1.02
N LYS A 314 -25.16 7.91 -0.90
CA LYS A 314 -25.07 9.17 -1.67
C LYS A 314 -23.73 9.92 -1.59
N LYS A 315 -22.81 9.53 -0.70
CA LYS A 315 -21.44 10.08 -0.66
C LYS A 315 -20.51 9.48 -1.71
N ASN A 316 -20.88 8.34 -2.30
CA ASN A 316 -20.09 7.66 -3.32
C ASN A 316 -20.53 8.10 -4.72
N ALA A 317 -19.62 8.74 -5.46
CA ALA A 317 -19.82 9.02 -6.89
C ALA A 317 -18.95 8.12 -7.77
N THR A 318 -17.78 7.73 -7.27
CA THR A 318 -16.77 6.95 -7.98
C THR A 318 -16.24 5.83 -7.11
N ALA A 319 -15.63 4.83 -7.72
CA ALA A 319 -14.89 3.78 -7.02
C ALA A 319 -13.55 3.52 -7.69
N PHE A 320 -12.64 2.85 -6.97
CA PHE A 320 -11.41 2.32 -7.55
C PHE A 320 -11.57 0.84 -7.92
N LEU A 321 -10.98 0.45 -9.04
CA LEU A 321 -10.79 -0.93 -9.45
C LEU A 321 -9.34 -1.11 -9.90
N ASP A 322 -8.64 -2.10 -9.36
CA ASP A 322 -7.29 -2.45 -9.79
C ASP A 322 -7.36 -3.58 -10.81
N THR A 323 -6.86 -3.36 -12.03
CA THR A 323 -6.98 -4.30 -13.15
C THR A 323 -5.62 -4.60 -13.77
N PRO A 324 -5.29 -5.86 -14.10
CA PRO A 324 -4.15 -6.19 -14.96
C PRO A 324 -4.22 -5.46 -16.31
N GLU A 325 -3.07 -5.00 -16.80
CA GLU A 325 -2.96 -4.30 -18.08
C GLU A 325 -3.52 -5.10 -19.27
N SER A 326 -3.48 -6.43 -19.21
CA SER A 326 -4.02 -7.31 -20.26
C SER A 326 -5.54 -7.18 -20.48
N LYS A 327 -6.24 -6.49 -19.57
CA LYS A 327 -7.68 -6.20 -19.67
C LYS A 327 -7.98 -4.84 -20.32
N PHE A 328 -6.97 -4.18 -20.87
CA PHE A 328 -7.10 -3.02 -21.74
C PHE A 328 -6.79 -3.42 -23.18
N ALA A 329 -7.50 -2.85 -24.15
CA ALA A 329 -7.27 -3.09 -25.56
C ALA A 329 -5.97 -2.43 -26.03
N ASP A 330 -5.73 -1.20 -25.58
CA ASP A 330 -4.55 -0.43 -25.97
C ASP A 330 -3.57 -0.35 -24.80
N ARG A 331 -2.29 -0.58 -25.09
CA ARG A 331 -1.21 -0.44 -24.10
C ARG A 331 -0.81 1.03 -23.95
N GLY A 332 -0.37 1.38 -22.75
CA GLY A 332 0.29 2.67 -22.50
C GLY A 332 1.72 2.71 -23.01
N VAL A 333 2.38 3.85 -22.82
CA VAL A 333 3.83 4.03 -23.06
C VAL A 333 4.48 4.35 -21.73
N TYR A 334 5.57 3.65 -21.42
CA TYR A 334 6.14 3.62 -20.07
C TYR A 334 7.51 4.24 -20.03
N MET A 335 7.59 5.38 -19.36
CA MET A 335 8.85 6.00 -18.98
C MET A 335 9.35 5.40 -17.68
N GLU A 336 10.62 4.99 -17.65
CA GLU A 336 11.23 4.45 -16.44
C GLU A 336 11.18 5.50 -15.32
N ARG A 337 10.86 5.08 -14.10
CA ARG A 337 10.79 5.91 -12.88
C ARG A 337 9.74 7.04 -12.90
N ALA A 338 9.00 7.23 -13.98
CA ALA A 338 7.88 8.18 -14.02
C ALA A 338 6.76 7.68 -13.11
N PHE A 339 6.43 8.47 -12.08
CA PHE A 339 5.37 8.12 -11.13
C PHE A 339 3.96 8.26 -11.72
N ASP A 340 3.81 9.12 -12.73
CA ASP A 340 2.57 9.31 -13.49
C ASP A 340 2.93 9.15 -14.96
N GLN A 341 2.42 8.10 -15.59
CA GLN A 341 2.67 7.84 -17.00
C GLN A 341 1.81 8.76 -17.86
N GLU A 342 2.42 9.44 -18.83
CA GLU A 342 1.71 10.38 -19.71
C GLU A 342 0.67 9.65 -20.56
N LYS A 343 1.09 8.60 -21.27
CA LYS A 343 0.21 7.73 -22.06
C LYS A 343 -0.14 6.47 -21.29
N LYS A 344 -1.35 6.46 -20.72
CA LYS A 344 -1.94 5.33 -19.97
C LYS A 344 -2.68 4.38 -20.92
N PRO A 345 -2.92 3.10 -20.56
CA PRO A 345 -3.71 2.19 -21.39
C PRO A 345 -5.17 2.66 -21.51
N SER A 346 -5.84 2.20 -22.56
CA SER A 346 -7.25 2.54 -22.85
C SER A 346 -8.04 1.34 -23.36
N GLY A 347 -9.35 1.51 -23.50
CA GLY A 347 -10.24 0.44 -23.96
C GLY A 347 -10.37 -0.70 -22.95
N HIS A 348 -10.71 -0.39 -21.69
CA HIS A 348 -10.94 -1.43 -20.69
C HIS A 348 -12.13 -2.30 -21.11
N ARG A 349 -11.95 -3.63 -21.07
CA ARG A 349 -12.93 -4.62 -21.57
C ARG A 349 -14.31 -4.63 -20.89
N LEU A 350 -14.45 -3.98 -19.74
CA LEU A 350 -15.68 -3.97 -18.94
C LEU A 350 -16.45 -2.66 -19.04
N SER A 351 -15.76 -1.53 -19.20
CA SER A 351 -16.37 -0.21 -19.32
C SER A 351 -15.37 0.81 -19.87
N ALA A 352 -15.85 1.69 -20.75
CA ALA A 352 -15.07 2.82 -21.26
C ALA A 352 -14.83 3.92 -20.20
N THR A 353 -15.57 3.94 -19.07
CA THR A 353 -15.39 4.95 -18.02
C THR A 353 -14.31 4.58 -16.99
N LEU A 354 -13.80 3.35 -17.03
CA LEU A 354 -12.65 2.91 -16.24
C LEU A 354 -11.40 3.60 -16.75
N LYS A 355 -11.05 4.71 -16.09
CA LYS A 355 -9.88 5.53 -16.43
C LYS A 355 -8.70 5.14 -15.53
N PRO A 356 -7.61 4.60 -16.08
CA PRO A 356 -6.40 4.35 -15.31
C PRO A 356 -5.83 5.65 -14.75
N VAL A 357 -5.43 5.63 -13.48
CA VAL A 357 -4.87 6.80 -12.78
C VAL A 357 -3.54 6.53 -12.11
N ARG A 358 -3.19 5.27 -11.87
CA ARG A 358 -1.92 4.88 -11.26
C ARG A 358 -1.57 3.45 -11.65
N ASP A 359 -0.32 3.22 -11.93
CA ASP A 359 0.21 1.89 -12.22
C ASP A 359 1.06 1.33 -11.07
N PHE A 360 1.12 0.01 -11.04
CA PHE A 360 2.02 -0.76 -10.21
C PHE A 360 2.59 -1.90 -11.05
N THR A 361 3.82 -2.29 -10.80
CA THR A 361 4.38 -3.52 -11.36
C THR A 361 4.31 -4.60 -10.30
N ARG A 362 3.52 -5.64 -10.55
CA ARG A 362 3.57 -6.84 -9.72
C ARG A 362 4.91 -7.51 -9.88
N MET A 363 5.58 -7.78 -8.77
CA MET A 363 6.87 -8.44 -8.73
C MET A 363 6.82 -9.61 -7.76
N TYR A 364 7.62 -10.63 -8.04
CA TYR A 364 7.84 -11.75 -7.14
C TYR A 364 9.33 -11.87 -6.87
N GLN A 365 9.67 -12.28 -5.64
CA GLN A 365 11.03 -12.65 -5.33
C GLN A 365 11.36 -13.98 -6.00
N LEU A 366 12.21 -13.93 -7.01
CA LEU A 366 12.76 -15.09 -7.71
C LEU A 366 14.25 -14.87 -7.80
N VAL A 367 14.99 -15.38 -6.82
CA VAL A 367 16.45 -15.36 -6.84
C VAL A 367 16.90 -16.79 -7.04
N PRO A 368 17.48 -17.14 -8.19
CA PRO A 368 18.27 -18.36 -8.29
C PRO A 368 19.33 -18.29 -7.18
N TYR A 369 19.46 -19.33 -6.34
CA TYR A 369 20.41 -19.36 -5.23
C TYR A 369 21.84 -18.93 -5.66
N LEU A 370 22.24 -19.28 -6.88
CA LEU A 370 23.51 -18.92 -7.52
C LEU A 370 23.73 -17.40 -7.73
N GLU A 371 22.68 -16.59 -7.71
CA GLU A 371 22.73 -15.14 -7.91
C GLU A 371 22.62 -14.34 -6.59
N ALA A 372 22.33 -15.01 -5.47
CA ALA A 372 22.16 -14.36 -4.17
C ALA A 372 23.47 -13.68 -3.71
N ASP A 373 24.60 -14.39 -3.77
CA ASP A 373 25.91 -13.84 -3.38
C ASP A 373 26.31 -12.62 -4.22
N LYS A 374 25.97 -12.62 -5.51
CA LYS A 374 26.22 -11.47 -6.40
C LYS A 374 25.38 -10.26 -6.02
N LEU A 375 24.14 -10.46 -5.56
CA LEU A 375 23.29 -9.37 -5.07
C LEU A 375 23.84 -8.79 -3.77
N VAL A 376 24.23 -9.66 -2.83
CA VAL A 376 24.83 -9.25 -1.54
C VAL A 376 26.13 -8.46 -1.77
N ASN A 377 27.04 -8.96 -2.61
CA ASN A 377 28.29 -8.28 -2.92
C ASN A 377 28.07 -6.91 -3.59
N ARG A 378 27.12 -6.82 -4.55
CA ARG A 378 26.75 -5.54 -5.17
C ARG A 378 26.19 -4.56 -4.16
N PHE A 379 25.34 -5.01 -3.25
CA PHE A 379 24.78 -4.18 -2.18
C PHE A 379 25.87 -3.67 -1.23
N MET A 380 26.79 -4.54 -0.80
CA MET A 380 27.92 -4.17 0.04
C MET A 380 28.79 -3.08 -0.61
N GLN A 381 29.13 -3.25 -1.89
CA GLN A 381 29.91 -2.26 -2.64
C GLN A 381 29.16 -0.93 -2.77
N ALA A 382 27.87 -0.97 -3.15
CA ALA A 382 27.06 0.22 -3.34
C ALA A 382 26.79 1.02 -2.06
N GLU A 383 26.76 0.33 -0.91
CA GLU A 383 26.51 0.94 0.40
C GLU A 383 27.79 1.17 1.23
N GLY A 384 28.96 0.77 0.73
CA GLY A 384 30.24 0.90 1.43
C GLY A 384 30.31 0.05 2.71
N LEU A 385 29.69 -1.14 2.71
CA LEU A 385 29.55 -1.98 3.90
C LEU A 385 30.63 -3.06 3.98
N ARG A 386 31.07 -3.36 5.20
CA ARG A 386 31.91 -4.53 5.52
C ARG A 386 31.05 -5.79 5.63
N LYS A 387 31.66 -6.97 5.46
CA LYS A 387 30.95 -8.26 5.45
C LYS A 387 30.25 -8.56 6.78
N GLU A 388 30.82 -8.07 7.89
CA GLU A 388 30.34 -8.25 9.25
C GLU A 388 29.22 -7.25 9.61
N SER A 389 28.83 -6.38 8.69
CA SER A 389 27.76 -5.41 8.93
C SER A 389 26.44 -6.14 9.20
N PRO A 390 25.67 -5.77 10.24
CA PRO A 390 24.34 -6.33 10.52
C PRO A 390 23.34 -6.20 9.35
N ARG A 391 23.64 -5.34 8.37
CA ARG A 391 22.86 -5.09 7.15
C ARG A 391 23.19 -6.04 5.99
N VAL A 392 24.22 -6.87 6.12
CA VAL A 392 24.69 -7.82 5.08
C VAL A 392 24.13 -9.23 5.30
N ALA A 393 23.59 -9.50 6.50
CA ALA A 393 23.02 -10.79 6.89
C ALA A 393 21.70 -11.16 6.19
#